data_AF-F6GXB5-F1
#
_entry.id   AF-F6GXB5-F1
#
_cell.length_a   1.000
_cell.length_b   1.000
_cell.length_c   1.000
_cell.angle_alpha   90.00
_cell.angle_beta   90.00
_cell.angle_gamma   90.00
#
_symmetry.space_group_name_H-M   'P 1'
#
loop_
_entity.id
_entity.type
_entity.pdbx_description
1 polymer ?
#
loop_
_entity_poly.entity_id
_entity_poly.type
_entity_poly.pdbx_seq_one_letter_code
_entity_poly.pdbx_strand_id
1 'polypeptide(L)'
;MGQPFSLEDDQEGVVHKMIRLCSFENLSNLEVNKIGTLAASPTRVRANDVYFRRGKVGDWKNHLTTEMVECLDRITKEKFEGTRVKL
;
A
#
# COMPACT_ATOMS: atom_id res chain seq x y z
N MET A 1 -9.84 -9.50 12.16
CA MET A 1 -9.24 -10.84 11.97
C MET A 1 -9.37 -11.61 13.27
N GLY A 2 -9.80 -12.87 13.23
CA GLY A 2 -10.17 -13.67 14.42
C GLY A 2 -9.15 -14.76 14.79
N GLN A 3 -7.91 -14.65 14.31
CA GLN A 3 -6.86 -15.63 14.53
C GLN A 3 -5.59 -14.92 14.99
N PRO A 4 -5.38 -14.76 16.31
CA PRO A 4 -4.17 -14.15 16.84
C PRO A 4 -2.98 -15.10 16.66
N PHE A 5 -1.79 -14.51 16.57
CA PHE A 5 -0.53 -15.27 16.60
C PHE A 5 -0.33 -15.93 17.97
N SER A 6 0.19 -17.15 17.98
CA SER A 6 0.61 -17.83 19.21
C SER A 6 2.05 -17.42 19.60
N LEU A 7 2.49 -17.90 20.77
CA LEU A 7 3.89 -17.70 21.18
C LEU A 7 4.84 -18.49 20.29
N GLU A 8 4.43 -19.69 19.86
CA GLU A 8 5.18 -20.53 18.91
C GLU A 8 5.34 -19.82 17.57
N ASP A 9 4.29 -19.16 17.05
CA ASP A 9 4.37 -18.35 15.82
C ASP A 9 5.45 -17.26 15.92
N ASP A 10 5.54 -16.60 17.07
CA ASP A 10 6.54 -15.55 17.31
C ASP A 10 7.95 -16.13 17.39
N GLN A 11 8.14 -17.24 18.13
CA GLN A 11 9.40 -17.96 18.23
C GLN A 11 9.88 -18.51 16.87
N GLU A 12 8.97 -18.98 16.03
CA GLU A 12 9.25 -19.44 14.67
C GLU A 12 9.41 -18.29 13.67
N GLY A 13 9.23 -17.04 14.10
CA GLY A 13 9.34 -15.84 13.28
C GLY A 13 8.29 -15.76 12.17
N VAL A 14 7.12 -16.38 12.37
CA VAL A 14 6.00 -16.40 11.40
C VAL A 14 5.59 -14.98 11.02
N VAL A 15 5.51 -14.07 12.00
CA VAL A 15 5.17 -12.65 11.78
C VAL A 15 6.16 -12.00 10.81
N HIS A 16 7.46 -12.19 11.01
CA HIS A 16 8.48 -11.64 10.13
C HIS A 16 8.44 -12.25 8.72
N LYS A 17 8.19 -13.56 8.62
CA LYS A 17 8.00 -14.25 7.33
C LYS A 17 6.80 -13.68 6.58
N MET A 18 5.69 -13.41 7.27
CA MET A 18 4.49 -12.80 6.67
C MET A 18 4.73 -11.36 6.23
N ILE A 19 5.38 -10.54 7.06
CA ILE A 19 5.78 -9.17 6.68
C ILE A 19 6.65 -9.20 5.42
N ARG A 20 7.65 -10.10 5.36
CA ARG A 20 8.52 -10.24 4.18
C ARG A 20 7.73 -10.71 2.96
N LEU A 21 6.89 -11.73 3.10
CA LEU A 21 6.05 -12.27 2.02
C LEU A 21 5.13 -11.20 1.42
N CYS A 22 4.49 -10.39 2.27
CA CYS A 22 3.57 -9.35 1.86
C CYS A 22 4.24 -7.99 1.61
N SER A 23 5.56 -7.89 1.76
CA SER A 23 6.29 -6.63 1.56
C SER A 23 6.14 -6.14 0.13
N PHE A 24 6.14 -4.80 -0.04
CA PHE A 24 6.13 -4.20 -1.37
C PHE A 24 7.29 -4.73 -2.21
N GLU A 25 8.50 -4.78 -1.65
CA GLU A 25 9.70 -5.26 -2.34
C GLU A 25 9.55 -6.71 -2.83
N ASN A 26 9.04 -7.63 -2.01
CA ASN A 26 8.83 -9.00 -2.44
C ASN A 26 7.76 -9.07 -3.53
N LEU A 27 6.57 -8.52 -3.27
CA LEU A 27 5.43 -8.63 -4.18
C LEU A 27 5.68 -7.92 -5.52
N SER A 28 6.31 -6.75 -5.53
CA SER A 28 6.63 -6.04 -6.78
C SER A 28 7.66 -6.76 -7.63
N ASN A 29 8.43 -7.67 -7.03
CA ASN A 29 9.51 -8.39 -7.73
C ASN A 29 9.12 -9.76 -8.27
N LEU A 30 7.96 -10.30 -7.88
CA LEU A 30 7.46 -11.57 -8.40
C LEU A 30 7.13 -11.46 -9.90
N GLU A 31 7.49 -12.49 -10.67
CA GLU A 31 7.28 -12.54 -12.13
C GLU A 31 5.82 -12.29 -12.51
N VAL A 32 4.89 -12.92 -11.78
CA VAL A 32 3.45 -12.77 -12.00
C VAL A 32 2.96 -11.33 -11.84
N ASN A 33 3.67 -10.51 -11.04
CA ASN A 33 3.33 -9.11 -10.82
C ASN A 33 4.06 -8.16 -11.76
N LYS A 34 5.10 -8.62 -12.47
CA LYS A 34 5.83 -7.84 -13.48
C LYS A 34 5.25 -8.00 -14.87
N ILE A 35 4.87 -9.22 -15.24
CA ILE A 35 4.45 -9.55 -16.61
C ILE A 35 3.06 -10.20 -16.69
N GLY A 36 2.51 -10.63 -15.54
CA GLY A 36 1.20 -11.26 -15.52
C GLY A 36 0.06 -10.27 -15.76
N THR A 37 -1.11 -10.82 -16.04
CA THR A 37 -2.34 -10.04 -16.19
C THR A 37 -3.44 -10.62 -15.31
N LEU A 38 -4.32 -9.75 -14.83
CA LEU A 38 -5.54 -10.09 -14.12
C LEU A 38 -6.75 -9.76 -15.01
N ALA A 39 -7.51 -10.80 -15.34
CA ALA A 39 -8.81 -10.66 -15.98
C ALA A 39 -9.89 -10.48 -14.90
N ALA A 40 -10.21 -9.23 -14.56
CA ALA A 40 -11.29 -8.91 -13.63
C ALA A 40 -12.68 -9.15 -14.26
N SER A 41 -12.76 -9.13 -15.59
CA SER A 41 -13.91 -9.55 -16.39
C SER A 41 -13.45 -9.88 -17.83
N PRO A 42 -14.30 -10.47 -18.68
CA PRO A 42 -13.95 -10.77 -20.08
C PRO A 42 -13.47 -9.55 -20.89
N THR A 43 -13.85 -8.34 -20.46
CA THR A 43 -13.49 -7.07 -21.11
C THR A 43 -12.50 -6.24 -20.31
N ARG A 44 -12.07 -6.70 -19.13
CA ARG A 44 -11.17 -5.96 -18.24
C ARG A 44 -9.98 -6.82 -17.86
N VAL A 45 -9.02 -6.86 -18.78
CA VAL A 45 -7.69 -7.40 -18.53
C VAL A 45 -6.76 -6.24 -18.18
N ARG A 46 -6.05 -6.37 -17.05
CA ARG A 46 -5.04 -5.40 -16.59
C ARG A 46 -3.72 -6.13 -16.37
N ALA A 47 -2.62 -5.50 -16.77
CA ALA A 47 -1.30 -5.95 -16.35
C ALA A 47 -1.17 -5.77 -14.84
N ASN A 48 -0.50 -6.71 -14.17
CA ASN A 48 -0.38 -6.71 -12.71
C ASN A 48 0.62 -5.66 -12.20
N ASP A 49 1.52 -5.20 -13.05
CA ASP A 49 2.54 -4.20 -12.74
C ASP A 49 1.94 -2.85 -12.30
N VAL A 50 0.73 -2.53 -12.79
CA VAL A 50 0.01 -1.30 -12.45
C VAL A 50 -0.28 -1.16 -10.94
N TYR A 51 -0.32 -2.26 -10.21
CA TYR A 51 -0.52 -2.26 -8.76
C TYR A 51 0.76 -1.92 -7.97
N PHE A 52 1.94 -2.03 -8.58
CA PHE A 52 3.25 -1.93 -7.92
C PHE A 52 4.15 -0.82 -8.52
N ARG A 53 3.74 0.45 -8.40
CA ARG A 53 4.46 1.58 -9.02
C ARG A 53 5.77 1.99 -8.32
N ARG A 54 5.69 2.48 -7.08
CA ARG A 54 6.86 2.98 -6.32
C ARG A 54 6.90 2.55 -4.87
N GLY A 55 5.74 2.46 -4.20
CA GLY A 55 5.66 2.04 -2.79
C GLY A 55 6.38 2.98 -1.81
N LYS A 56 6.53 4.28 -2.15
CA LYS A 56 7.29 5.25 -1.36
C LYS A 56 6.41 6.36 -0.80
N VAL A 57 6.61 6.66 0.48
CA VAL A 57 6.04 7.85 1.14
C VAL A 57 6.69 9.11 0.56
N GLY A 58 5.88 10.15 0.34
CA GLY A 58 6.36 11.46 -0.14
C GLY A 58 6.49 11.61 -1.65
N ASP A 59 6.15 10.60 -2.44
CA ASP A 59 6.25 10.65 -3.90
C ASP A 59 5.32 11.71 -4.54
N TRP A 60 4.29 12.16 -3.82
CA TRP A 60 3.42 13.27 -4.24
C TRP A 60 4.19 14.56 -4.56
N LYS A 61 5.37 14.77 -3.94
CA LYS A 61 6.24 15.93 -4.18
C LYS A 61 6.74 16.02 -5.63
N ASN A 62 6.75 14.90 -6.35
CA ASN A 62 7.14 14.86 -7.77
C ASN A 62 5.99 15.24 -8.73
N HIS A 63 4.78 15.44 -8.20
CA HIS A 63 3.57 15.55 -9.01
C HIS A 63 2.70 16.76 -8.65
N LEU A 64 2.78 17.26 -7.42
CA LEU A 64 1.96 18.37 -6.93
C LEU A 64 2.79 19.64 -6.76
N THR A 65 2.20 20.78 -7.08
CA THR A 65 2.78 22.09 -6.74
C THR A 65 2.55 22.40 -5.26
N THR A 66 3.31 23.35 -4.71
CA THR A 66 3.17 23.79 -3.31
C THR A 66 1.75 24.22 -2.99
N GLU A 67 1.10 24.96 -3.89
CA GLU A 67 -0.26 25.48 -3.71
C GLU A 67 -1.30 24.35 -3.63
N MET A 68 -1.14 23.31 -4.44
CA MET A 68 -2.02 22.13 -4.40
C MET A 68 -1.89 21.39 -3.06
N VAL A 69 -0.68 21.33 -2.53
CA VAL A 69 -0.37 20.64 -1.26
C VAL A 69 -0.96 21.41 -0.09
N GLU A 70 -0.76 22.72 -0.04
CA GLU A 70 -1.35 23.59 0.99
C GLU A 70 -2.88 23.51 0.97
N CYS A 71 -3.48 23.46 -0.22
CA CYS A 71 -4.91 23.28 -0.37
C CYS A 71 -5.40 21.94 0.21
N LEU A 72 -4.71 20.84 -0.11
CA LEU A 72 -5.04 19.51 0.42
C LEU A 72 -4.84 19.44 1.94
N ASP A 73 -3.74 19.99 2.47
CA ASP A 73 -3.46 20.03 3.91
C ASP A 73 -4.56 20.78 4.67
N ARG A 74 -5.03 21.91 4.13
CA ARG A 74 -6.15 22.65 4.71
C ARG A 74 -7.44 21.82 4.70
N ILE A 75 -7.79 21.22 3.56
CA ILE A 75 -9.00 20.37 3.43
C ILE A 75 -8.93 19.20 4.42
N THR A 76 -7.78 18.53 4.54
CA THR A 76 -7.59 17.43 5.48
C THR A 76 -7.78 17.91 6.92
N LYS A 77 -7.18 19.04 7.33
CA LYS A 77 -7.39 19.61 8.67
C LYS A 77 -8.85 19.89 8.97
N GLU A 78 -9.54 20.58 8.07
CA GLU A 78 -10.96 20.92 8.24
C GLU A 78 -11.86 19.67 8.31
N LYS A 79 -11.59 18.64 7.50
CA LYS A 79 -12.45 17.43 7.44
C LYS A 79 -12.20 16.44 8.58
N PHE A 80 -11.01 16.44 9.16
CA PHE A 80 -10.66 15.56 10.28
C PHE A 80 -10.69 16.28 11.64
N GLU A 81 -11.01 17.57 11.69
CA GLU A 81 -11.23 18.30 12.94
C GLU A 81 -12.30 17.60 13.81
N GLY A 82 -12.01 17.45 15.10
CA GLY A 82 -12.88 16.75 16.05
C GLY A 82 -12.89 15.21 15.92
N THR A 83 -12.18 14.64 14.95
CA THR A 83 -11.97 13.19 14.87
C THR A 83 -10.76 12.74 15.72
N ARG A 84 -10.59 11.43 15.88
CA ARG A 84 -9.40 10.86 16.55
C ARG A 84 -8.17 10.76 15.64
N VAL A 85 -8.29 11.18 14.37
CA VAL A 85 -7.18 11.17 13.43
C VAL A 85 -6.19 12.25 13.84
N LYS A 86 -4.96 11.85 14.11
CA LYS A 86 -3.86 12.79 14.35
C LYS A 86 -3.28 13.20 13.01
N LEU A 87 -3.22 14.51 12.78
CA LEU A 87 -2.64 15.14 11.59
C LEU A 87 -1.25 15.68 11.90
#